data_AF-A0A0R1RGJ8-F1
#
_entry.id   AF-A0A0R1RGJ8-F1
#
_cell.length_a   1.000
_cell.length_b   1.000
_cell.length_c   1.000
_cell.angle_alpha   90.00
_cell.angle_beta   90.00
_cell.angle_gamma   90.00
#
_symmetry.space_group_name_H-M   'P 1'
#
loop_
_entity.id
_entity.type
_entity.pdbx_description
1 polymer ?
#
loop_
_entity_poly.entity_id
_entity_poly.type
_entity_poly.pdbx_seq_one_letter_code
_entity_poly.pdbx_strand_id
1 'polypeptide(L)' 'MPIYPLRGWLAARKISQRQMAEVLHKDVSSVNRKLNGKSDWTSSEISKLHKAYGVPVTLFIDED' A
#
# COMPACT_ATOMS: atom_id res chain seq x y z
N MET A 1 -8.35 -16.77 4.59
CA MET A 1 -7.27 -15.81 4.89
C MET A 1 -7.45 -14.65 3.93
N PRO A 2 -7.56 -13.39 4.39
CA PRO A 2 -7.66 -12.26 3.46
C PRO A 2 -6.40 -12.24 2.60
N ILE A 3 -6.59 -12.31 1.28
CA ILE A 3 -5.52 -12.14 0.32
C ILE A 3 -5.30 -10.64 0.23
N TYR A 4 -4.12 -10.15 0.62
CA TYR A 4 -3.76 -8.73 0.45
C TYR A 4 -2.90 -8.60 -0.81
N PRO A 5 -3.52 -8.42 -2.00
CA PRO A 5 -2.81 -8.46 -3.28
C PRO A 5 -1.72 -7.39 -3.36
N LEU A 6 -1.95 -6.22 -2.74
CA LEU A 6 -0.96 -5.17 -2.58
C LEU A 6 0.29 -5.63 -1.82
N ARG A 7 0.13 -6.38 -0.71
CA ARG A 7 1.26 -6.83 0.12
C ARG A 7 2.16 -7.82 -0.63
N GLY A 8 1.55 -8.74 -1.38
CA GLY A 8 2.29 -9.68 -2.24
C GLY A 8 3.05 -8.96 -3.36
N TRP A 9 2.41 -8.00 -4.02
CA TRP A 9 3.02 -7.22 -5.08
C TRP A 9 4.24 -6.41 -4.62
N LEU A 10 4.15 -5.82 -3.42
CA LEU A 10 5.26 -5.07 -2.80
C LEU A 10 6.44 -5.98 -2.44
N ALA A 11 6.15 -7.15 -1.86
CA ALA A 11 7.18 -8.14 -1.51
C ALA A 11 7.95 -8.61 -2.75
N ALA A 12 7.25 -8.89 -3.85
CA ALA A 12 7.87 -9.29 -5.12
C ALA A 12 8.81 -8.22 -5.70
N ARG A 13 8.60 -6.94 -5.36
CA ARG A 13 9.42 -5.79 -5.80
C ARG A 13 10.41 -5.30 -4.75
N LYS A 14 10.55 -6.02 -3.63
CA LYS A 14 11.41 -5.64 -2.50
C LYS A 14 11.10 -4.22 -1.96
N ILE A 15 9.86 -3.76 -2.09
CA ILE A 15 9.43 -2.49 -1.53
C ILE A 15 9.04 -2.73 -0.06
N SER A 16 9.80 -2.12 0.84
CA SER A 16 9.55 -2.23 2.28
C SER A 16 8.43 -1.29 2.73
N GLN A 17 7.77 -1.66 3.83
CA GLN A 17 6.77 -0.80 4.48
C GLN A 17 7.38 0.54 4.95
N ARG A 18 8.67 0.56 5.28
CA ARG A 18 9.42 1.77 5.63
C ARG A 18 9.53 2.72 4.45
N GLN A 19 9.89 2.22 3.27
CA GLN A 19 9.94 3.04 2.05
C GLN A 19 8.56 3.60 1.68
N MET A 20 7.49 2.84 1.89
CA MET A 20 6.13 3.38 1.72
C MET A 20 5.81 4.48 2.73
N ALA A 21 6.17 4.27 4.00
CA ALA A 21 6.01 5.26 5.06
C ALA A 21 6.73 6.58 4.73
N GLU A 22 7.94 6.51 4.20
CA GLU A 22 8.72 7.66 3.75
C GLU A 22 8.01 8.42 2.61
N VAL A 23 7.54 7.72 1.56
CA VAL A 23 6.79 8.34 0.44
C VAL A 23 5.46 8.96 0.87
N LEU A 24 4.80 8.34 1.83
CA LEU A 24 3.49 8.78 2.31
C LEU A 24 3.60 9.86 3.40
N HIS A 25 4.80 10.12 3.92
CA HIS A 25 5.04 10.91 5.13
C HIS A 25 4.19 10.43 6.31
N LYS A 26 4.24 9.12 6.58
CA LYS A 26 3.48 8.46 7.66
C LYS A 26 4.35 7.50 8.44
N ASP A 27 3.90 7.11 9.62
CA ASP A 27 4.54 6.05 10.37
C ASP A 27 4.34 4.67 9.72
N VAL A 28 5.33 3.80 9.90
CA VAL A 28 5.27 2.40 9.44
C VAL A 28 4.06 1.67 10.01
N SER A 29 3.66 1.97 11.25
CA SER A 29 2.46 1.41 11.88
C SER A 29 1.17 1.80 11.15
N SER A 30 1.08 3.04 10.64
CA SER A 30 -0.06 3.51 9.85
C SER A 30 -0.13 2.84 8.49
N VAL A 31 1.02 2.64 7.82
CA VAL A 31 1.10 1.85 6.58
C VAL A 31 0.69 0.40 6.84
N ASN A 32 1.18 -0.21 7.91
CA ASN A 32 0.87 -1.60 8.23
C ASN A 32 -0.63 -1.79 8.55
N ARG A 33 -1.27 -0.85 9.24
CA ARG A 33 -2.73 -0.87 9.44
C ARG A 33 -3.49 -0.86 8.10
N LYS A 34 -3.09 -0.01 7.16
CA LYS A 34 -3.70 0.05 5.82
C LYS A 34 -3.49 -1.23 5.01
N LEU A 35 -2.28 -1.77 5.02
CA LEU A 35 -1.95 -3.03 4.34
C LEU A 35 -2.73 -4.24 4.86
N ASN A 36 -3.18 -4.20 6.11
CA ASN A 36 -4.00 -5.26 6.71
C ASN A 36 -5.50 -4.91 6.71
N GLY A 37 -5.94 -3.91 5.93
CA GLY A 37 -7.36 -3.52 5.83
C GLY A 37 -7.95 -2.94 7.11
N LYS A 38 -7.12 -2.41 8.04
CA LYS A 38 -7.58 -1.75 9.27
C LYS A 38 -7.80 -0.25 9.10
N SER A 39 -7.50 0.29 7.92
CA SER A 39 -7.69 1.69 7.55
C SER A 39 -7.68 1.81 6.04
N ASP A 40 -8.56 2.64 5.50
CA ASP A 40 -8.71 2.79 4.05
C ASP A 40 -7.58 3.62 3.43
N TRP A 41 -7.31 3.37 2.15
CA TRP A 41 -6.39 4.18 1.36
C TRP A 41 -7.10 5.42 0.81
N THR A 42 -6.47 6.58 0.95
CA THR A 42 -6.96 7.81 0.32
C THR A 42 -6.48 7.90 -1.14
N SER A 43 -7.23 8.58 -2.00
CA SER A 43 -6.83 8.77 -3.41
C SER A 43 -5.46 9.44 -3.56
N SER A 44 -5.08 10.33 -2.62
CA SER A 44 -3.75 10.96 -2.60
C SER A 44 -2.64 9.96 -2.29
N GLU A 45 -2.84 9.07 -1.31
CA GLU A 45 -1.86 8.02 -0.98
C GLU A 45 -1.70 7.03 -2.14
N ILE A 46 -2.80 6.61 -2.76
CA ILE A 46 -2.78 5.73 -3.94
C ILE A 46 -2.01 6.40 -5.07
N SER A 47 -2.31 7.67 -5.36
CA SER A 47 -1.61 8.43 -6.41
C SER A 47 -0.11 8.55 -6.14
N LYS A 48 0.28 8.81 -4.88
CA LYS A 48 1.70 8.89 -4.48
C LYS A 48 2.42 7.56 -4.68
N LEU A 49 1.82 6.45 -4.24
CA LEU A 49 2.41 5.12 -4.41
C LEU A 49 2.47 4.69 -5.87
N HIS A 50 1.44 5.01 -6.65
CA HIS A 50 1.42 4.78 -8.08
C HIS A 50 2.55 5.55 -8.78
N LYS A 51 2.73 6.84 -8.46
CA LYS A 51 3.81 7.67 -9.03
C LYS A 51 5.20 7.22 -8.58
N ALA A 52 5.36 6.84 -7.32
CA ALA A 52 6.67 6.49 -6.75
C ALA A 52 7.14 5.09 -7.15
N TYR A 53 6.23 4.12 -7.22
CA TYR A 53 6.56 2.71 -7.39
C TYR A 53 5.87 2.03 -8.57
N GLY A 54 4.94 2.69 -9.25
CA GLY A 54 4.14 2.09 -10.32
C GLY A 54 3.11 1.09 -9.82
N VAL A 55 2.66 1.19 -8.55
CA VAL A 55 1.67 0.26 -7.99
C VAL A 55 0.36 0.37 -8.78
N PRO A 56 -0.18 -0.72 -9.37
CA PRO A 56 -1.47 -0.69 -10.03
C PRO A 56 -2.59 -0.28 -9.04
N VAL A 57 -3.44 0.66 -9.45
CA VAL A 57 -4.54 1.19 -8.63
C VAL A 57 -5.53 0.09 -8.23
N THR A 58 -5.72 -0.91 -9.11
CA THR A 58 -6.58 -2.07 -8.87
C THR A 58 -6.18 -2.90 -7.65
N LEU A 59 -4.92 -2.83 -7.19
CA LEU A 59 -4.49 -3.55 -5.99
C LEU A 59 -4.91 -2.89 -4.67
N PHE A 60 -5.45 -1.68 -4.73
CA PHE A 60 -5.97 -0.95 -3.57
C PHE A 60 -7.49 -1.09 -3.41
N ILE A 61 -8.15 -1.71 -4.38
CA ILE A 61 -9.59 -1.95 -4.40
C ILE A 61 -9.74 -3.43 -4.07
N ASP A 62 -10.38 -3.73 -2.95
CA ASP A 62 -10.86 -5.09 -2.70
C ASP A 62 -12.11 -5.28 -3.57
N GLU A 63 -12.07 -6.24 -4.50
CA GLU A 63 -13.28 -6.68 -5.21
C GLU A 63 -14.12 -7.49 -4.21
N ASP A 64 -15.31 -6.96 -3.86
CA ASP A 64 -16.37 -7.69 -3.17
C ASP A 64 -16.98 -8.78 -4.07
#